data_AF-A0AAW0YHW0-F1
#
_entry.id   AF-A0AAW0YHW0-F1
#
_cell.length_a   1.000
_cell.length_b   1.000
_cell.length_c   1.000
_cell.angle_alpha   90.00
_cell.angle_beta   90.00
_cell.angle_gamma   90.00
#
_symmetry.space_group_name_H-M   'P 1'
#
loop_
_entity.id
_entity.type
_entity.pdbx_description
1 polymer ?
#
loop_
_entity_poly.entity_id
_entity_poly.type
_entity_poly.pdbx_seq_one_letter_code
_entity_poly.pdbx_strand_id
1 'polypeptide(L)'
;MTEVHATLLNALMADLVDGREPVKPLSAWGKELDNDTDYWEGLKGATTETLTPVAGPLAESWKKKELAVRDGRRGWEAALVGCLWEKATIESFPQYLDYILHLTFEDRPAPTRPTWSTGPSSNSSASGLIPSKSEKRYPSLHHIHKLNIISFLIDLVAQTEAVREYMEESSAALTEVRKDQVEVKREWRRIQAERDALEPKEKPKEEDVDGDISMDTSAIKEERAGSPDLSIVNGVHANGTATNTERDELEDTPALEDLSDVEGDGETSEHGLNHTAASRRRAMKEKAQEREAEEALRNEKAAKEREEARVKKAEGKQIAAEKKKLADEEEVIVAKLRHLDYDFRRWMYTLRSRPLGSDRFGNKIWWMDGLGSAPLVGEGGKITWGTGRLYIQGVDAGEEELVRNAAGAVIEEEISKEAVEEKRKKEEGEGRLKSGEWGCYDSPEQLHDFMLWLRDKGVREMYLLRALKMWLPEIEGGMKRRRVSAGLDAHPEGDEPARRMRLSRKAAGDEEKDGYMNWKNRRASGKE
;
A
#
# COMPACT_ATOMS: atom_id res chain seq x y z
N MET A 1 1.65 14.61 -19.28
CA MET A 1 0.36 14.41 -20.00
C MET A 1 0.52 13.71 -21.35
N THR A 2 1.63 13.90 -22.08
CA THR A 2 1.92 13.19 -23.33
C THR A 2 1.86 11.66 -23.17
N GLU A 3 2.37 11.14 -22.05
CA GLU A 3 2.38 9.70 -21.76
C GLU A 3 0.98 9.08 -21.75
N VAL A 4 0.03 9.68 -21.01
CA VAL A 4 -1.31 9.09 -20.80
C VAL A 4 -2.09 8.96 -22.12
N HIS A 5 -2.10 10.02 -22.93
CA HIS A 5 -2.84 9.97 -24.21
C HIS A 5 -2.24 8.93 -25.14
N ALA A 6 -0.92 8.92 -25.27
CA ALA A 6 -0.25 8.01 -26.17
C ALA A 6 -0.31 6.56 -25.69
N THR A 7 -0.31 6.27 -24.38
CA THR A 7 -0.56 4.91 -23.87
C THR A 7 -1.97 4.44 -24.21
N LEU A 8 -2.98 5.29 -24.01
CA LEU A 8 -4.37 4.95 -24.32
C LEU A 8 -4.55 4.73 -25.83
N LEU A 9 -3.98 5.62 -26.65
CA LEU A 9 -4.00 5.48 -28.11
C LEU A 9 -3.28 4.20 -28.57
N ASN A 10 -2.11 3.87 -28.01
CA ASN A 10 -1.41 2.64 -28.35
C ASN A 10 -2.23 1.39 -27.99
N ALA A 11 -2.97 1.40 -26.87
CA ALA A 11 -3.86 0.29 -26.53
C ALA A 11 -4.96 0.09 -27.60
N LEU A 12 -5.57 1.19 -28.07
CA LEU A 12 -6.54 1.15 -29.17
C LEU A 12 -5.92 0.70 -30.50
N MET A 13 -4.70 1.16 -30.80
CA MET A 13 -3.98 0.77 -32.02
C MET A 13 -3.64 -0.72 -32.00
N ALA A 14 -3.13 -1.25 -30.88
CA ALA A 14 -2.79 -2.65 -30.72
C ALA A 14 -4.02 -3.54 -30.94
N ASP A 15 -5.17 -3.16 -30.37
CA ASP A 15 -6.43 -3.88 -30.54
C ASP A 15 -6.86 -3.98 -32.02
N LEU A 16 -6.69 -2.89 -32.77
CA LEU A 16 -6.97 -2.85 -34.20
C LEU A 16 -5.96 -3.63 -35.05
N VAL A 17 -4.67 -3.61 -34.67
CA VAL A 17 -3.60 -4.36 -35.35
C VAL A 17 -3.81 -5.87 -35.19
N ASP A 18 -4.33 -6.30 -34.04
CA ASP A 18 -4.72 -7.70 -33.79
C ASP A 18 -5.95 -8.15 -34.59
N GLY A 19 -6.54 -7.26 -35.40
CA GLY A 19 -7.68 -7.55 -36.26
C GLY A 19 -9.02 -7.62 -35.52
N ARG A 20 -9.09 -7.08 -34.30
CA ARG A 20 -10.33 -7.06 -33.52
C ARG A 20 -11.30 -6.00 -34.04
N GLU A 21 -12.57 -6.20 -33.73
CA GLU A 21 -13.59 -5.21 -34.10
C GLU A 21 -13.29 -3.86 -33.45
N PRO A 22 -13.49 -2.73 -34.16
CA PRO A 22 -13.19 -1.44 -33.58
C PRO A 22 -14.06 -1.19 -32.34
N VAL A 23 -13.40 -0.92 -31.21
CA VAL A 23 -14.10 -0.60 -29.96
C VAL A 23 -15.07 0.56 -30.14
N LYS A 24 -16.22 0.44 -29.47
CA LYS A 24 -17.28 1.44 -29.45
C LYS A 24 -17.48 1.92 -28.02
N PRO A 25 -17.87 3.20 -27.81
CA PRO A 25 -18.32 3.65 -26.50
C PRO A 25 -19.47 2.78 -26.00
N LEU A 26 -19.53 2.54 -24.68
CA LEU A 26 -20.62 1.76 -24.07
C LEU A 26 -22.01 2.31 -24.40
N SER A 27 -22.14 3.64 -24.53
CA SER A 27 -23.39 4.31 -24.91
C SER A 27 -23.87 3.99 -26.33
N ALA A 28 -22.96 3.56 -27.21
CA ALA A 28 -23.24 3.23 -28.60
C ALA A 28 -23.57 1.75 -28.83
N TRP A 29 -23.52 0.91 -27.79
CA TRP A 29 -23.76 -0.52 -27.94
C TRP A 29 -25.24 -0.81 -28.25
N GLY A 30 -25.50 -1.55 -29.33
CA GLY A 30 -26.87 -1.91 -29.76
C GLY A 30 -27.66 -0.77 -30.42
N LYS A 31 -27.00 0.37 -30.73
CA LYS A 31 -27.61 1.49 -31.46
C LYS A 31 -26.97 1.68 -32.83
N GLU A 32 -27.77 2.10 -33.81
CA GLU A 32 -27.23 2.75 -35.01
C GLU A 32 -26.87 4.20 -34.66
N LEU A 33 -25.70 4.64 -35.12
CA LEU A 33 -25.23 6.00 -34.85
C LEU A 33 -25.89 6.95 -35.84
N ASP A 34 -26.54 8.00 -35.32
CA ASP A 34 -27.04 9.10 -36.14
C ASP A 34 -25.88 9.89 -36.76
N ASN A 35 -26.13 10.47 -37.93
CA ASN A 35 -25.12 11.26 -38.63
C ASN A 35 -24.94 12.64 -37.95
N ASP A 36 -24.05 12.68 -36.98
CA ASP A 36 -23.74 13.87 -36.17
C ASP A 36 -23.07 15.01 -36.97
N THR A 37 -22.64 14.76 -38.20
CA THR A 37 -21.80 15.70 -38.97
C THR A 37 -22.57 16.73 -39.78
N ASP A 38 -23.84 16.48 -40.08
CA ASP A 38 -24.59 17.27 -41.07
C ASP A 38 -25.15 18.58 -40.49
N TYR A 39 -25.28 18.66 -39.16
CA TYR A 39 -25.91 19.78 -38.46
C TYR A 39 -24.94 20.59 -37.58
N TRP A 40 -23.66 20.24 -37.58
CA TRP A 40 -22.67 20.94 -36.76
C TRP A 40 -22.16 22.23 -37.43
N GLU A 41 -22.29 23.34 -36.72
CA GLU A 41 -21.69 24.63 -37.05
C GLU A 41 -20.82 25.10 -35.88
N GLY A 42 -19.52 25.10 -36.10
CA GLY A 42 -18.50 25.56 -35.15
C GLY A 42 -18.18 27.04 -35.27
N LEU A 43 -17.14 27.45 -34.54
CA LEU A 43 -16.66 28.84 -34.50
C LEU A 43 -16.42 29.40 -35.93
N LYS A 44 -16.92 30.63 -36.16
CA LYS A 44 -16.82 31.35 -37.45
C LYS A 44 -17.46 30.60 -38.63
N GLY A 45 -18.54 29.85 -38.39
CA GLY A 45 -19.27 29.12 -39.41
C GLY A 45 -18.50 27.92 -39.97
N ALA A 46 -17.56 27.37 -39.20
CA ALA A 46 -16.84 26.17 -39.58
C ALA A 46 -17.80 24.98 -39.59
N THR A 47 -17.86 24.25 -40.70
CA THR A 47 -18.68 23.04 -40.85
C THR A 47 -17.79 21.81 -40.90
N THR A 48 -18.38 20.62 -40.88
CA THR A 48 -17.64 19.37 -41.04
C THR A 48 -16.89 19.30 -42.37
N GLU A 49 -17.41 19.93 -43.43
CA GLU A 49 -16.67 20.12 -44.70
C GLU A 49 -15.36 20.91 -44.53
N THR A 50 -15.31 21.82 -43.54
CA THR A 50 -14.07 22.54 -43.20
C THR A 50 -13.06 21.61 -42.50
N LEU A 51 -13.54 20.70 -41.65
CA LEU A 51 -12.69 19.79 -40.89
C LEU A 51 -12.16 18.60 -41.72
N THR A 52 -12.99 18.04 -42.60
CA THR A 52 -12.72 16.81 -43.37
C THR A 52 -11.35 16.79 -44.07
N PRO A 53 -10.90 17.85 -44.79
CA PRO A 53 -9.61 17.84 -45.47
C PRO A 53 -8.40 17.72 -44.53
N VAL A 54 -8.56 18.09 -43.26
CA VAL A 54 -7.49 18.06 -42.25
C VAL A 54 -7.62 16.81 -41.38
N ALA A 55 -8.82 16.50 -40.90
CA ALA A 55 -9.07 15.39 -39.98
C ALA A 55 -9.11 14.02 -40.67
N GLY A 56 -9.63 13.93 -41.91
CA GLY A 56 -9.75 12.67 -42.66
C GLY A 56 -8.42 11.93 -42.85
N PRO A 57 -7.35 12.59 -43.35
CA PRO A 57 -6.03 11.96 -43.47
C PRO A 57 -5.44 11.50 -42.12
N LEU A 58 -5.79 12.18 -41.02
CA LEU A 58 -5.36 11.81 -39.67
C LEU A 58 -6.12 10.57 -39.18
N ALA A 59 -7.42 10.46 -39.48
CA ALA A 59 -8.26 9.30 -39.18
C ALA A 59 -7.78 8.03 -39.90
N GLU A 60 -7.20 8.16 -41.11
CA GLU A 60 -6.62 7.01 -41.81
C GLU A 60 -5.23 6.61 -41.29
N SER A 61 -4.47 7.55 -40.74
CA SER A 61 -3.05 7.33 -40.41
C SER A 61 -2.80 6.96 -38.96
N TRP A 62 -3.69 7.32 -38.03
CA TRP A 62 -3.46 7.10 -36.60
C TRP A 62 -3.34 5.62 -36.20
N LYS A 63 -3.98 4.71 -36.94
CA LYS A 63 -3.95 3.25 -36.67
C LYS A 63 -2.70 2.54 -37.18
N LYS A 64 -1.90 3.19 -38.02
CA LYS A 64 -0.88 2.52 -38.84
C LYS A 64 0.45 2.32 -38.11
N LYS A 65 0.75 3.14 -37.10
CA LYS A 65 2.05 3.15 -36.43
C LYS A 65 1.88 3.39 -34.94
N GLU A 66 2.42 2.46 -34.15
CA GLU A 66 2.53 2.62 -32.70
C GLU A 66 3.37 3.85 -32.33
N LEU A 67 2.93 4.58 -31.30
CA LEU A 67 3.61 5.75 -30.77
C LEU A 67 4.77 5.30 -29.86
N ALA A 68 5.94 5.09 -30.46
CA ALA A 68 7.11 4.58 -29.76
C ALA A 68 7.67 5.55 -28.71
N VAL A 69 8.01 5.02 -27.53
CA VAL A 69 8.66 5.76 -26.43
C VAL A 69 10.00 6.34 -26.88
N ARG A 70 10.80 5.58 -27.65
CA ARG A 70 12.10 6.01 -28.21
C ARG A 70 12.01 7.30 -29.02
N ASP A 71 10.90 7.51 -29.72
CA ASP A 71 10.68 8.70 -30.55
C ASP A 71 10.08 9.86 -29.74
N GLY A 72 9.99 9.72 -28.41
CA GLY A 72 9.30 10.65 -27.50
C GLY A 72 7.80 10.69 -27.73
N ARG A 73 7.22 9.58 -28.24
CA ARG A 73 5.81 9.46 -28.63
C ARG A 73 5.34 10.57 -29.57
N ARG A 74 6.22 11.03 -30.45
CA ARG A 74 5.94 12.14 -31.38
C ARG A 74 4.75 11.79 -32.27
N GLY A 75 3.85 12.77 -32.47
CA GLY A 75 2.68 12.62 -33.33
C GLY A 75 1.44 12.10 -32.61
N TRP A 76 1.48 11.90 -31.29
CA TRP A 76 0.31 11.49 -30.52
C TRP A 76 -0.85 12.51 -30.62
N GLU A 77 -0.57 13.81 -30.78
CA GLU A 77 -1.61 14.82 -30.95
C GLU A 77 -2.34 14.67 -32.29
N ALA A 78 -1.63 14.25 -33.34
CA ALA A 78 -2.23 13.97 -34.64
C ALA A 78 -3.05 12.68 -34.61
N ALA A 79 -2.53 11.65 -33.93
CA ALA A 79 -3.24 10.40 -33.69
C ALA A 79 -4.52 10.61 -32.86
N LEU A 80 -4.46 11.50 -31.86
CA LEU A 80 -5.62 11.89 -31.06
C LEU A 80 -6.73 12.49 -31.93
N VAL A 81 -6.39 13.44 -32.82
CA VAL A 81 -7.38 14.04 -33.72
C VAL A 81 -8.02 12.98 -34.62
N GLY A 82 -7.21 12.07 -35.17
CA GLY A 82 -7.72 10.96 -35.99
C GLY A 82 -8.66 10.03 -35.21
N CYS A 83 -8.28 9.68 -33.98
CA CYS A 83 -9.10 8.86 -33.09
C CYS A 83 -10.43 9.55 -32.72
N LEU A 84 -10.39 10.85 -32.39
CA LEU A 84 -11.60 11.62 -32.09
C LEU A 84 -12.52 11.69 -33.30
N TRP A 85 -11.99 11.95 -34.50
CA TRP A 85 -12.78 12.03 -35.72
C TRP A 85 -13.51 10.73 -36.04
N GLU A 86 -12.91 9.59 -35.75
CA GLU A 86 -13.48 8.29 -36.09
C GLU A 86 -14.37 7.69 -34.99
N LYS A 87 -14.05 7.92 -33.72
CA LYS A 87 -14.67 7.23 -32.59
C LYS A 87 -15.62 8.09 -31.77
N ALA A 88 -15.48 9.41 -31.81
CA ALA A 88 -16.33 10.28 -31.02
C ALA A 88 -17.65 10.54 -31.74
N THR A 89 -18.71 10.63 -30.95
CA THR A 89 -20.08 10.97 -31.37
C THR A 89 -20.64 12.01 -30.41
N ILE A 90 -21.71 12.71 -30.78
CA ILE A 90 -22.35 13.69 -29.92
C ILE A 90 -22.85 13.03 -28.62
N GLU A 91 -23.34 11.79 -28.70
CA GLU A 91 -23.78 11.03 -27.51
C GLU A 91 -22.61 10.63 -26.59
N SER A 92 -21.50 10.17 -27.15
CA SER A 92 -20.38 9.63 -26.37
C SER A 92 -19.43 10.72 -25.88
N PHE A 93 -19.22 11.76 -26.69
CA PHE A 93 -18.31 12.85 -26.39
C PHE A 93 -18.87 14.17 -26.95
N PRO A 94 -19.71 14.85 -26.16
CA PRO A 94 -20.28 16.14 -26.56
C PRO A 94 -19.18 17.12 -26.95
N GLN A 95 -19.41 17.91 -28.01
CA GLN A 95 -18.47 18.94 -28.53
C GLN A 95 -17.16 18.39 -29.12
N TYR A 96 -17.07 17.10 -29.46
CA TYR A 96 -15.86 16.54 -30.06
C TYR A 96 -15.41 17.30 -31.33
N LEU A 97 -16.36 17.74 -32.17
CA LEU A 97 -16.07 18.52 -33.37
C LEU A 97 -15.47 19.91 -33.05
N ASP A 98 -15.91 20.55 -31.97
CA ASP A 98 -15.32 21.81 -31.49
C ASP A 98 -13.88 21.60 -30.99
N TYR A 99 -13.62 20.46 -30.37
CA TYR A 99 -12.27 20.09 -29.94
C TYR A 99 -11.36 19.80 -31.13
N ILE A 100 -11.86 19.08 -32.15
CA ILE A 100 -11.13 18.86 -33.41
C ILE A 100 -10.84 20.21 -34.07
N LEU A 101 -11.83 21.10 -34.20
CA LEU A 101 -11.67 22.44 -34.73
C LEU A 101 -10.57 23.22 -33.99
N HIS A 102 -10.58 23.22 -32.65
CA HIS A 102 -9.55 23.86 -31.86
C HIS A 102 -8.16 23.24 -32.10
N LEU A 103 -8.08 21.92 -32.22
CA LEU A 103 -6.81 21.21 -32.39
C LEU A 103 -6.23 21.38 -33.81
N THR A 104 -7.07 21.62 -34.83
CA THR A 104 -6.63 21.67 -36.22
C THR A 104 -6.69 23.04 -36.88
N PHE A 105 -7.33 24.06 -36.30
CA PHE A 105 -7.49 25.38 -36.92
C PHE A 105 -7.22 26.53 -35.95
N GLU A 106 -6.47 27.54 -36.40
CA GLU A 106 -6.22 28.79 -35.69
C GLU A 106 -6.84 30.01 -36.35
N ASP A 107 -7.02 31.06 -35.55
CA ASP A 107 -7.53 32.33 -36.04
C ASP A 107 -6.56 32.93 -37.03
N ARG A 108 -7.08 33.34 -38.19
CA ARG A 108 -6.31 34.12 -39.14
C ARG A 108 -5.82 35.40 -38.43
N PRO A 109 -4.50 35.65 -38.38
CA PRO A 109 -3.98 36.85 -37.75
C PRO A 109 -4.52 38.08 -38.49
N ALA A 110 -4.82 39.13 -37.72
CA ALA A 110 -5.23 40.40 -38.30
C ALA A 110 -4.17 40.87 -39.31
N PRO A 111 -4.57 41.38 -40.48
CA PRO A 111 -3.61 41.85 -41.48
C PRO A 111 -2.74 42.94 -40.85
N THR A 112 -1.43 42.69 -40.72
CA THR A 112 -0.45 43.60 -40.12
C THR A 112 -0.16 44.82 -40.99
N ARG A 113 -0.83 44.95 -42.14
CA ARG A 113 -0.77 46.11 -43.02
C ARG A 113 -2.13 46.29 -43.73
N PRO A 114 -2.68 47.50 -43.84
CA PRO A 114 -3.82 47.76 -44.71
C PRO A 114 -3.38 47.56 -46.17
N THR A 115 -3.65 46.39 -46.73
CA THR A 115 -3.39 46.07 -48.13
C THR A 115 -4.56 46.59 -48.96
N TRP A 116 -4.46 47.82 -49.46
CA TRP A 116 -5.39 48.40 -50.43
C TRP A 116 -5.17 47.88 -51.87
N SER A 117 -4.29 46.90 -52.05
CA SER A 117 -3.90 46.36 -53.34
C SER A 117 -3.61 44.86 -53.23
N THR A 118 -4.68 44.07 -53.24
CA THR A 118 -4.72 42.69 -53.77
C THR A 118 -6.20 42.32 -53.81
N GLY A 119 -6.72 41.97 -54.99
CA GLY A 119 -8.09 41.48 -55.15
C GLY A 119 -8.37 40.23 -54.30
N PRO A 120 -9.63 39.80 -54.17
CA PRO A 120 -10.00 38.68 -53.32
C PRO A 120 -9.21 37.42 -53.75
N SER A 121 -8.32 36.96 -52.89
CA SER A 121 -7.59 35.71 -53.09
C SER A 121 -8.60 34.56 -53.06
N SER A 122 -8.74 33.82 -54.15
CA SER A 122 -9.77 32.77 -54.32
C SER A 122 -9.55 31.52 -53.45
N ASN A 123 -8.58 31.55 -52.54
CA ASN A 123 -8.28 30.48 -51.59
C ASN A 123 -8.65 30.84 -50.14
N SER A 124 -9.45 31.88 -49.92
CA SER A 124 -9.92 32.25 -48.58
C SER A 124 -10.90 31.20 -48.07
N SER A 125 -10.48 30.43 -47.07
CA SER A 125 -11.40 29.76 -46.15
C SER A 125 -12.41 30.80 -45.66
N ALA A 126 -13.68 30.61 -46.02
CA ALA A 126 -14.76 31.56 -45.74
C ALA A 126 -14.92 31.86 -44.24
N SER A 127 -14.44 30.96 -43.38
CA SER A 127 -14.52 31.01 -41.92
C SER A 127 -13.43 31.83 -41.23
N GLY A 128 -12.48 32.48 -41.93
CA GLY A 128 -11.43 33.27 -41.24
C GLY A 128 -10.54 32.43 -40.29
N LEU A 129 -10.46 31.13 -40.55
CA LEU A 129 -9.65 30.13 -39.88
C LEU A 129 -8.60 29.58 -40.83
N ILE A 130 -7.42 29.24 -40.31
CA ILE A 130 -6.32 28.64 -41.08
C ILE A 130 -5.93 27.32 -40.43
N PRO A 131 -5.68 26.24 -41.20
CA PRO A 131 -5.17 24.99 -40.65
C PRO A 131 -3.88 25.20 -39.84
N SER A 132 -3.81 24.61 -38.65
CA SER A 132 -2.66 24.64 -37.73
C SER A 132 -2.33 23.22 -37.28
N LYS A 133 -1.12 23.05 -36.74
CA LYS A 133 -0.65 21.74 -36.26
C LYS A 133 -1.18 21.47 -34.85
N SER A 134 -1.70 20.27 -34.62
CA SER A 134 -2.22 19.84 -33.31
C SER A 134 -1.20 19.94 -32.17
N GLU A 135 0.08 19.71 -32.44
CA GLU A 135 1.20 19.89 -31.50
C GLU A 135 1.33 21.33 -30.93
N LYS A 136 0.89 22.33 -31.70
CA LYS A 136 0.88 23.74 -31.27
C LYS A 136 -0.40 24.09 -30.51
N ARG A 137 -1.50 23.42 -30.83
CA ARG A 137 -2.85 23.74 -30.34
C ARG A 137 -3.28 22.98 -29.11
N TYR A 138 -2.83 21.75 -28.92
CA TYR A 138 -3.13 20.99 -27.71
C TYR A 138 -2.73 21.73 -26.41
N PRO A 139 -1.57 22.41 -26.32
CA PRO A 139 -1.22 23.20 -25.13
C PRO A 139 -2.24 24.29 -24.80
N SER A 140 -2.80 24.99 -25.80
CA SER A 140 -3.79 26.05 -25.62
C SER A 140 -5.18 25.53 -25.25
N LEU A 141 -5.43 24.22 -25.38
CA LEU A 141 -6.70 23.62 -25.00
C LEU A 141 -6.90 23.73 -23.48
N HIS A 142 -8.11 24.10 -23.06
CA HIS A 142 -8.45 24.22 -21.65
C HIS A 142 -8.27 22.89 -20.91
N HIS A 143 -7.84 22.95 -19.64
CA HIS A 143 -7.52 21.74 -18.87
C HIS A 143 -8.73 20.81 -18.70
N ILE A 144 -9.93 21.36 -18.54
CA ILE A 144 -11.18 20.56 -18.49
C ILE A 144 -11.35 19.72 -19.76
N HIS A 145 -11.17 20.31 -20.94
CA HIS A 145 -11.30 19.57 -22.20
C HIS A 145 -10.22 18.48 -22.35
N LYS A 146 -8.99 18.75 -21.87
CA LYS A 146 -7.94 17.71 -21.82
C LYS A 146 -8.35 16.53 -20.95
N LEU A 147 -8.98 16.78 -19.80
CA LEU A 147 -9.49 15.73 -18.91
C LEU A 147 -10.66 14.99 -19.55
N ASN A 148 -11.59 15.69 -20.20
CA ASN A 148 -12.71 15.04 -20.89
C ASN A 148 -12.24 14.12 -22.02
N ILE A 149 -11.22 14.55 -22.79
CA ILE A 149 -10.57 13.72 -23.82
C ILE A 149 -9.97 12.46 -23.18
N ILE A 150 -9.26 12.58 -22.06
CA ILE A 150 -8.68 11.43 -21.36
C ILE A 150 -9.79 10.48 -20.90
N SER A 151 -10.87 11.01 -20.31
CA SER A 151 -12.02 10.20 -19.87
C SER A 151 -12.61 9.40 -21.03
N PHE A 152 -12.87 10.06 -22.16
CA PHE A 152 -13.37 9.42 -23.36
C PHE A 152 -12.44 8.29 -23.86
N LEU A 153 -11.13 8.54 -23.89
CA LEU A 153 -10.16 7.51 -24.28
C LEU A 153 -10.11 6.34 -23.30
N ILE A 154 -10.25 6.58 -21.99
CA ILE A 154 -10.35 5.52 -20.97
C ILE A 154 -11.58 4.66 -21.22
N ASP A 155 -12.72 5.27 -21.50
CA ASP A 155 -13.97 4.54 -21.78
C ASP A 155 -13.85 3.64 -23.01
N LEU A 156 -13.17 4.11 -24.06
CA LEU A 156 -12.86 3.28 -25.24
C LEU A 156 -11.89 2.14 -24.92
N VAL A 157 -10.78 2.43 -24.24
CA VAL A 157 -9.74 1.45 -23.90
C VAL A 157 -10.28 0.36 -22.97
N ALA A 158 -11.22 0.69 -22.08
CA ALA A 158 -11.87 -0.29 -21.22
C ALA A 158 -12.61 -1.41 -21.98
N GLN A 159 -12.96 -1.18 -23.26
CA GLN A 159 -13.62 -2.18 -24.12
C GLN A 159 -12.63 -3.05 -24.92
N THR A 160 -11.34 -2.72 -24.90
CA THR A 160 -10.31 -3.51 -25.61
C THR A 160 -10.17 -4.90 -25.00
N GLU A 161 -9.77 -5.87 -25.82
CA GLU A 161 -9.61 -7.26 -25.35
C GLU A 161 -8.54 -7.35 -24.27
N ALA A 162 -7.43 -6.64 -24.43
CA ALA A 162 -6.32 -6.65 -23.47
C ALA A 162 -6.76 -6.27 -22.04
N VAL A 163 -7.66 -5.28 -21.91
CA VAL A 163 -8.19 -4.90 -20.59
C VAL A 163 -9.19 -5.93 -20.08
N ARG A 164 -10.05 -6.48 -20.95
CA ARG A 164 -11.02 -7.52 -20.58
C ARG A 164 -10.33 -8.81 -20.11
N GLU A 165 -9.35 -9.31 -20.87
CA GLU A 165 -8.52 -10.46 -20.50
C GLU A 165 -7.81 -10.23 -19.16
N TYR A 166 -7.22 -9.05 -18.95
CA TYR A 166 -6.56 -8.73 -17.68
C TYR A 166 -7.54 -8.69 -16.49
N MET A 167 -8.78 -8.22 -16.68
CA MET A 167 -9.81 -8.28 -15.64
C MET A 167 -10.23 -9.73 -15.33
N GLU A 168 -10.36 -10.59 -16.34
CA GLU A 168 -10.65 -12.01 -16.14
C GLU A 168 -9.51 -12.73 -15.40
N GLU A 169 -8.26 -12.48 -15.80
CA GLU A 169 -7.06 -12.96 -15.10
C GLU A 169 -7.05 -12.49 -13.65
N SER A 170 -7.33 -11.20 -13.41
CA SER A 170 -7.39 -10.64 -12.06
C SER A 170 -8.45 -11.31 -11.19
N SER A 171 -9.60 -11.68 -11.77
CA SER A 171 -10.66 -12.41 -11.07
C SER A 171 -10.24 -13.83 -10.67
N ALA A 172 -9.59 -14.54 -11.59
CA ALA A 172 -9.05 -15.87 -11.33
C ALA A 172 -7.93 -15.82 -10.28
N ALA A 173 -6.95 -14.92 -10.45
CA ALA A 173 -5.83 -14.74 -9.53
C ALA A 173 -6.29 -14.34 -8.13
N LEU A 174 -7.30 -13.47 -7.99
CA LEU A 174 -7.87 -13.10 -6.70
C LEU A 174 -8.46 -14.31 -5.96
N THR A 175 -9.03 -15.27 -6.68
CA THR A 175 -9.57 -16.50 -6.09
C THR A 175 -8.45 -17.41 -5.58
N GLU A 176 -7.36 -17.56 -6.33
CA GLU A 176 -6.18 -18.32 -5.88
C GLU A 176 -5.51 -17.67 -4.68
N VAL A 177 -5.28 -16.35 -4.71
CA VAL A 177 -4.70 -15.61 -3.57
C VAL A 177 -5.54 -15.78 -2.30
N ARG A 178 -6.88 -15.83 -2.41
CA ARG A 178 -7.75 -16.11 -1.24
C ARG A 178 -7.54 -17.51 -0.68
N LYS A 179 -7.35 -18.53 -1.53
CA LYS A 179 -7.04 -19.90 -1.09
C LYS A 179 -5.68 -19.94 -0.42
N ASP A 180 -4.67 -19.36 -1.05
CA ASP A 180 -3.31 -19.29 -0.52
C ASP A 180 -3.26 -18.57 0.83
N GLN A 181 -3.97 -17.45 0.97
CA GLN A 181 -4.08 -16.76 2.26
C GLN A 181 -4.72 -17.64 3.34
N VAL A 182 -5.73 -18.44 3.00
CA VAL A 182 -6.36 -19.36 3.97
C VAL A 182 -5.39 -20.47 4.36
N GLU A 183 -4.65 -21.05 3.41
CA GLU A 183 -3.66 -22.10 3.64
C GLU A 183 -2.50 -21.59 4.49
N VAL A 184 -1.88 -20.48 4.10
CA VAL A 184 -0.78 -19.85 4.85
C VAL A 184 -1.24 -19.43 6.25
N LYS A 185 -2.48 -18.94 6.42
CA LYS A 185 -3.04 -18.65 7.76
C LYS A 185 -3.28 -19.92 8.59
N ARG A 186 -3.55 -21.07 7.97
CA ARG A 186 -3.63 -22.35 8.70
C ARG A 186 -2.25 -22.80 9.17
N GLU A 187 -1.24 -22.69 8.30
CA GLU A 187 0.16 -22.96 8.66
C GLU A 187 0.65 -22.03 9.78
N TRP A 188 0.36 -20.73 9.67
CA TRP A 188 0.70 -19.74 10.70
C TRP A 188 0.09 -20.11 12.06
N ARG A 189 -1.20 -20.48 12.10
CA ARG A 189 -1.85 -20.94 13.35
C ARG A 189 -1.26 -22.24 13.89
N ARG A 190 -0.80 -23.15 13.02
CA ARG A 190 -0.12 -24.38 13.44
C ARG A 190 1.21 -24.06 14.12
N ILE A 191 2.03 -23.21 13.50
CA ILE A 191 3.31 -22.76 14.06
C ILE A 191 3.08 -22.03 15.39
N GLN A 192 2.06 -21.18 15.47
CA GLN A 192 1.71 -20.50 16.70
C GLN A 192 1.32 -21.49 17.81
N ALA A 193 0.50 -22.50 17.50
CA ALA A 193 0.12 -23.53 18.47
C ALA A 193 1.31 -24.38 18.93
N GLU A 194 2.25 -24.71 18.03
CA GLU A 194 3.51 -25.40 18.36
C GLU A 194 4.39 -24.53 19.27
N ARG A 195 4.47 -23.23 19.00
CA ARG A 195 5.18 -22.26 19.83
C ARG A 195 4.58 -22.15 21.23
N ASP A 196 3.27 -21.97 21.32
CA ASP A 196 2.54 -21.85 22.59
C ASP A 196 2.62 -23.15 23.41
N ALA A 197 2.72 -24.31 22.75
CA ALA A 197 2.93 -25.60 23.42
C ALA A 197 4.32 -25.76 24.05
N LEU A 198 5.34 -25.06 23.53
CA LEU A 198 6.70 -25.02 24.06
C LEU A 198 6.90 -23.92 25.12
N GLU A 199 5.91 -23.04 25.31
CA GLU A 199 5.88 -22.16 26.46
C GLU A 199 5.39 -22.95 27.68
N PRO A 200 6.21 -23.08 28.74
CA PRO A 200 5.76 -23.75 29.94
C PRO A 200 4.57 -22.95 30.48
N LYS A 201 3.39 -23.60 30.56
CA LYS A 201 2.27 -23.05 31.31
C LYS A 201 2.75 -22.80 32.73
N GLU A 202 2.99 -21.56 33.10
CA GLU A 202 3.09 -21.18 34.49
C GLU A 202 1.80 -21.67 35.14
N LYS A 203 1.92 -22.67 36.01
CA LYS A 203 0.79 -23.05 36.86
C LYS A 203 0.45 -21.78 37.64
N PRO A 204 -0.81 -21.32 37.62
CA PRO A 204 -1.21 -20.24 38.50
C PRO A 204 -0.81 -20.69 39.90
N LYS A 205 -0.04 -19.86 40.60
CA LYS A 205 0.05 -19.97 42.06
C LYS A 205 -1.40 -19.89 42.53
N GLU A 206 -1.87 -20.96 43.16
CA GLU A 206 -3.07 -20.90 44.00
C GLU A 206 -2.74 -19.87 45.09
N GLU A 207 -3.11 -18.61 44.84
CA GLU A 207 -3.21 -17.62 45.90
C GLU A 207 -4.48 -17.93 46.66
N ASP A 208 -4.27 -18.18 47.95
CA ASP A 208 -5.29 -18.45 48.93
C ASP A 208 -6.42 -17.43 48.90
N VAL A 209 -7.61 -17.97 49.15
CA VAL A 209 -8.89 -17.31 49.32
C VAL A 209 -8.82 -16.24 50.41
N ASP A 210 -9.15 -14.99 50.08
CA ASP A 210 -10.05 -14.19 50.91
C ASP A 210 -10.92 -13.28 50.03
N GLY A 211 -12.21 -13.22 50.37
CA GLY A 211 -13.26 -12.81 49.45
C GLY A 211 -13.55 -11.31 49.41
N ASP A 212 -14.08 -10.85 48.27
CA ASP A 212 -15.26 -9.98 48.27
C ASP A 212 -16.03 -10.10 46.95
N ILE A 213 -17.35 -10.00 47.07
CA ILE A 213 -18.39 -10.26 46.06
C ILE A 213 -18.81 -8.94 45.42
N SER A 214 -18.86 -8.88 44.08
CA SER A 214 -19.82 -8.04 43.31
C SER A 214 -19.76 -8.46 41.84
N MET A 215 -20.67 -9.33 41.36
CA MET A 215 -22.02 -9.04 40.82
C MET A 215 -22.03 -9.10 39.28
N ASP A 216 -22.27 -10.32 38.81
CA ASP A 216 -23.14 -10.75 37.71
C ASP A 216 -23.43 -9.80 36.52
N THR A 217 -23.08 -10.24 35.32
CA THR A 217 -23.98 -10.19 34.14
C THR A 217 -23.59 -11.29 33.14
N SER A 218 -23.99 -12.51 33.43
CA SER A 218 -24.07 -13.56 32.42
C SER A 218 -25.52 -13.87 32.10
N ALA A 219 -26.04 -13.38 30.97
CA ALA A 219 -27.11 -14.03 30.20
C ALA A 219 -27.51 -13.21 28.97
N ILE A 220 -26.92 -13.49 27.81
CA ILE A 220 -27.72 -13.69 26.58
C ILE A 220 -27.06 -14.84 25.81
N LYS A 221 -27.83 -15.91 25.70
CA LYS A 221 -27.57 -17.13 24.94
C LYS A 221 -28.49 -17.06 23.73
N GLU A 222 -27.99 -17.23 22.51
CA GLU A 222 -28.85 -17.64 21.40
C GLU A 222 -28.09 -18.36 20.29
N GLU A 223 -28.64 -19.51 19.89
CA GLU A 223 -28.31 -20.21 18.67
C GLU A 223 -29.05 -19.58 17.47
N ARG A 224 -28.42 -19.63 16.29
CA ARG A 224 -28.93 -20.22 15.02
C ARG A 224 -28.62 -19.39 13.76
N ALA A 225 -27.91 -20.08 12.85
CA ALA A 225 -27.93 -20.00 11.38
C ALA A 225 -27.44 -18.75 10.61
N GLY A 226 -26.61 -19.03 9.59
CA GLY A 226 -26.58 -18.27 8.33
C GLY A 226 -25.34 -17.40 8.10
N SER A 227 -24.34 -17.92 7.38
CA SER A 227 -23.39 -17.11 6.59
C SER A 227 -24.15 -16.29 5.52
N PRO A 228 -23.64 -15.14 5.01
CA PRO A 228 -22.26 -14.89 4.55
C PRO A 228 -21.59 -13.65 5.19
N ASP A 229 -20.39 -13.78 5.74
CA ASP A 229 -19.08 -13.50 5.11
C ASP A 229 -18.89 -12.06 4.60
N LEU A 230 -18.17 -11.26 5.41
CA LEU A 230 -17.26 -10.16 5.06
C LEU A 230 -16.77 -9.49 6.36
N SER A 231 -15.91 -10.16 7.12
CA SER A 231 -15.10 -9.51 8.17
C SER A 231 -13.93 -10.40 8.60
N ILE A 232 -12.86 -10.42 7.80
CA ILE A 232 -11.55 -10.83 8.30
C ILE A 232 -10.64 -9.62 8.14
N VAL A 233 -10.72 -8.73 9.12
CA VAL A 233 -9.67 -7.74 9.38
C VAL A 233 -8.97 -8.18 10.66
N ASN A 234 -7.85 -8.90 10.46
CA ASN A 234 -6.68 -9.05 11.32
C ASN A 234 -6.91 -9.07 12.84
N GLY A 235 -6.76 -10.26 13.42
CA GLY A 235 -6.41 -10.44 14.83
C GLY A 235 -4.91 -10.26 15.01
N VAL A 236 -4.52 -9.14 15.61
CA VAL A 236 -3.24 -8.98 16.31
C VAL A 236 -3.62 -8.43 17.68
N HIS A 237 -3.59 -9.28 18.69
CA HIS A 237 -3.68 -8.83 20.08
C HIS A 237 -2.32 -8.25 20.45
N ALA A 238 -2.21 -6.93 20.36
CA ALA A 238 -1.18 -6.17 21.06
C ALA A 238 -1.78 -5.75 22.41
N ASN A 239 -1.41 -6.44 23.48
CA ASN A 239 -1.65 -5.98 24.84
C ASN A 239 -0.34 -5.39 25.35
N GLY A 240 -0.37 -4.13 25.77
CA GLY A 240 0.79 -3.41 26.28
C GLY A 240 0.39 -2.41 27.37
N THR A 241 0.75 -2.74 28.60
CA THR A 241 0.96 -1.85 29.76
C THR A 241 1.50 -2.74 30.89
N ALA A 242 2.49 -2.41 31.72
CA ALA A 242 3.56 -1.43 31.75
C ALA A 242 4.51 -1.85 32.90
N THR A 243 5.64 -1.14 33.03
CA THR A 243 6.45 -0.97 34.25
C THR A 243 7.12 -2.20 34.89
N ASN A 244 8.46 -2.31 34.80
CA ASN A 244 9.36 -1.82 35.85
C ASN A 244 10.81 -2.12 35.51
N THR A 245 11.60 -1.05 35.49
CA THR A 245 13.06 -1.07 35.59
C THR A 245 13.43 -1.29 37.06
N GLU A 246 13.83 -2.49 37.43
CA GLU A 246 14.69 -2.70 38.60
C GLU A 246 15.91 -3.50 38.15
N ARG A 247 17.03 -2.80 38.23
CA ARG A 247 18.39 -3.20 37.90
C ARG A 247 18.97 -3.72 39.21
N ASP A 248 18.97 -5.04 39.38
CA ASP A 248 19.67 -5.70 40.48
C ASP A 248 21.09 -6.03 39.99
N GLU A 249 22.05 -5.20 40.38
CA GLU A 249 23.48 -5.47 40.25
C GLU A 249 23.92 -6.14 41.54
N LEU A 250 24.26 -7.44 41.49
CA LEU A 250 25.28 -8.09 42.31
C LEU A 250 25.35 -9.57 41.91
N GLU A 251 26.33 -9.91 41.06
CA GLU A 251 26.79 -11.29 40.93
C GLU A 251 28.30 -11.35 41.22
N ASP A 252 28.62 -12.26 42.13
CA ASP A 252 29.91 -12.65 42.66
C ASP A 252 30.90 -13.15 41.58
N THR A 253 32.17 -12.78 41.75
CA THR A 253 33.35 -13.66 41.51
C THR A 253 34.48 -13.13 42.39
N PRO A 254 35.30 -14.00 43.04
CA PRO A 254 36.41 -14.73 42.38
C PRO A 254 36.53 -16.19 42.86
N ALA A 255 36.98 -17.16 42.04
CA ALA A 255 38.36 -17.49 41.64
C ALA A 255 39.29 -17.94 42.80
N LEU A 256 39.91 -19.11 42.57
CA LEU A 256 40.90 -19.84 43.38
C LEU A 256 42.16 -19.03 43.78
N GLU A 257 42.74 -19.39 44.94
CA GLU A 257 44.19 -19.67 45.23
C GLU A 257 44.33 -19.88 46.76
N ASP A 258 44.68 -21.07 47.26
CA ASP A 258 46.04 -21.57 47.59
C ASP A 258 46.88 -20.65 48.51
N LEU A 259 47.14 -21.12 49.75
CA LEU A 259 48.45 -21.20 50.44
C LEU A 259 48.39 -21.15 51.99
N SER A 260 49.21 -22.03 52.58
CA SER A 260 49.89 -22.02 53.90
C SER A 260 49.14 -22.11 55.24
N ASP A 261 49.27 -23.28 55.88
CA ASP A 261 50.05 -23.56 57.12
C ASP A 261 50.32 -22.42 58.13
N VAL A 262 49.96 -22.64 59.40
CA VAL A 262 50.77 -22.42 60.62
C VAL A 262 50.02 -22.97 61.85
N GLU A 263 50.79 -23.67 62.69
CA GLU A 263 50.44 -24.30 63.98
C GLU A 263 50.01 -23.32 65.09
N GLY A 264 49.34 -23.86 66.12
CA GLY A 264 49.05 -23.17 67.38
C GLY A 264 48.49 -24.12 68.44
N ASP A 265 49.38 -24.58 69.30
CA ASP A 265 49.25 -25.49 70.45
C ASP A 265 48.35 -25.00 71.61
N GLY A 266 47.92 -25.95 72.47
CA GLY A 266 47.23 -25.68 73.73
C GLY A 266 46.59 -26.91 74.39
N GLU A 267 47.41 -27.71 75.10
CA GLU A 267 47.06 -28.76 76.08
C GLU A 267 46.03 -28.28 77.14
N THR A 268 45.19 -29.13 77.76
CA THR A 268 45.43 -30.18 78.79
C THR A 268 44.04 -30.87 79.01
N SER A 269 43.82 -32.12 79.42
CA SER A 269 44.29 -32.88 80.58
C SER A 269 43.77 -34.34 80.52
N GLU A 270 44.67 -35.31 80.76
CA GLU A 270 44.60 -36.55 81.59
C GLU A 270 43.25 -37.06 82.16
N HIS A 271 42.95 -38.34 82.41
CA HIS A 271 43.59 -39.68 82.26
C HIS A 271 42.50 -40.71 82.65
N GLY A 272 42.40 -41.89 81.99
CA GLY A 272 41.39 -42.89 82.39
C GLY A 272 41.36 -44.25 81.67
N LEU A 273 42.43 -45.02 81.85
CA LEU A 273 42.53 -46.49 81.93
C LEU A 273 41.92 -47.44 80.86
N ASN A 274 42.78 -48.36 80.44
CA ASN A 274 42.61 -49.36 79.41
C ASN A 274 41.84 -50.59 79.89
N HIS A 275 40.75 -50.92 79.20
CA HIS A 275 40.45 -52.30 78.80
C HIS A 275 39.87 -52.32 77.37
N THR A 276 40.25 -53.35 76.60
CA THR A 276 39.78 -53.74 75.25
C THR A 276 40.41 -53.05 74.02
N ALA A 277 41.68 -53.34 73.73
CA ALA A 277 42.37 -52.96 72.49
C ALA A 277 41.83 -53.66 71.22
N ALA A 278 41.10 -54.78 71.34
CA ALA A 278 40.48 -55.50 70.23
C ALA A 278 39.13 -54.89 69.78
N SER A 279 38.42 -54.22 70.70
CA SER A 279 37.14 -53.56 70.44
C SER A 279 37.33 -52.20 69.76
N ARG A 280 38.35 -51.43 70.17
CA ARG A 280 38.68 -50.12 69.58
C ARG A 280 39.20 -50.18 68.13
N ARG A 281 39.92 -51.24 67.73
CA ARG A 281 40.37 -51.44 66.33
C ARG A 281 39.23 -51.84 65.39
N ARG A 282 38.23 -52.58 65.87
CA ARG A 282 37.00 -52.85 65.09
C ARG A 282 36.11 -51.62 65.03
N ALA A 283 35.92 -50.92 66.14
CA ALA A 283 35.13 -49.67 66.19
C ALA A 283 35.72 -48.54 65.32
N MET A 284 37.05 -48.41 65.21
CA MET A 284 37.67 -47.42 64.30
C MET A 284 37.56 -47.84 62.83
N LYS A 285 37.58 -49.14 62.52
CA LYS A 285 37.45 -49.64 61.13
C LYS A 285 36.00 -49.61 60.66
N GLU A 286 35.06 -49.88 61.56
CA GLU A 286 33.62 -49.75 61.35
C GLU A 286 33.22 -48.28 61.19
N LYS A 287 33.74 -47.37 62.03
CA LYS A 287 33.54 -45.92 61.88
C LYS A 287 34.23 -45.32 60.65
N ALA A 288 35.32 -45.93 60.17
CA ALA A 288 35.96 -45.58 58.90
C ALA A 288 35.14 -46.08 57.70
N GLN A 289 34.61 -47.31 57.75
CA GLN A 289 33.70 -47.84 56.73
C GLN A 289 32.36 -47.10 56.70
N GLU A 290 31.88 -46.61 57.85
CA GLU A 290 30.67 -45.78 57.97
C GLU A 290 30.88 -44.40 57.33
N ARG A 291 32.03 -43.74 57.57
CA ARG A 291 32.39 -42.50 56.86
C ARG A 291 32.61 -42.70 55.37
N GLU A 292 33.26 -43.79 54.97
CA GLU A 292 33.48 -44.12 53.55
C GLU A 292 32.16 -44.43 52.84
N ALA A 293 31.21 -45.10 53.51
CA ALA A 293 29.86 -45.32 53.00
C ALA A 293 29.02 -44.03 52.93
N GLU A 294 29.16 -43.12 53.92
CA GLU A 294 28.48 -41.82 53.93
C GLU A 294 29.03 -40.88 52.85
N GLU A 295 30.36 -40.83 52.66
CA GLU A 295 31.01 -40.10 51.57
C GLU A 295 30.65 -40.70 50.20
N ALA A 296 30.58 -42.02 50.07
CA ALA A 296 30.12 -42.68 48.85
C ALA A 296 28.65 -42.34 48.53
N LEU A 297 27.76 -42.32 49.52
CA LEU A 297 26.35 -41.91 49.38
C LEU A 297 26.22 -40.44 49.00
N ARG A 298 27.05 -39.55 49.57
CA ARG A 298 27.08 -38.13 49.24
C ARG A 298 27.60 -37.90 47.82
N ASN A 299 28.62 -38.64 47.40
CA ASN A 299 29.16 -38.56 46.04
C ASN A 299 28.19 -39.15 45.00
N GLU A 300 27.46 -40.22 45.33
CA GLU A 300 26.41 -40.77 44.47
C GLU A 300 25.22 -39.81 44.31
N LYS A 301 24.79 -39.15 45.39
CA LYS A 301 23.75 -38.09 45.33
C LYS A 301 24.21 -36.90 44.49
N ALA A 302 25.44 -36.42 44.69
CA ALA A 302 26.01 -35.33 43.89
C ALA A 302 26.19 -35.72 42.42
N ALA A 303 26.50 -36.99 42.13
CA ALA A 303 26.57 -37.51 40.76
C ALA A 303 25.18 -37.56 40.09
N LYS A 304 24.15 -38.02 40.80
CA LYS A 304 22.75 -37.99 40.32
C LYS A 304 22.26 -36.56 40.08
N GLU A 305 22.54 -35.63 40.99
CA GLU A 305 22.17 -34.23 40.83
C GLU A 305 22.88 -33.56 39.63
N ARG A 306 24.18 -33.87 39.42
CA ARG A 306 24.91 -33.41 38.22
C ARG A 306 24.36 -34.02 36.93
N GLU A 307 23.95 -35.28 36.95
CA GLU A 307 23.32 -35.94 35.80
C GLU A 307 21.97 -35.32 35.47
N GLU A 308 21.10 -35.12 36.47
CA GLU A 308 19.81 -34.43 36.33
C GLU A 308 19.97 -32.98 35.84
N ALA A 309 20.95 -32.24 36.36
CA ALA A 309 21.28 -30.90 35.88
C ALA A 309 21.77 -30.91 34.42
N ARG A 310 22.52 -31.95 34.01
CA ARG A 310 22.98 -32.11 32.63
C ARG A 310 21.83 -32.43 31.68
N VAL A 311 20.87 -33.25 32.12
CA VAL A 311 19.64 -33.56 31.37
C VAL A 311 18.77 -32.32 31.22
N LYS A 312 18.46 -31.60 32.31
CA LYS A 312 17.70 -30.34 32.27
C LYS A 312 18.36 -29.28 31.37
N LYS A 313 19.69 -29.17 31.41
CA LYS A 313 20.44 -28.25 30.53
C LYS A 313 20.40 -28.69 29.07
N ALA A 314 20.38 -29.99 28.79
CA ALA A 314 20.23 -30.51 27.43
C ALA A 314 18.81 -30.29 26.89
N GLU A 315 17.78 -30.56 27.71
CA GLU A 315 16.37 -30.29 27.39
C GLU A 315 16.13 -28.80 27.15
N GLY A 316 16.64 -27.91 28.02
CA GLY A 316 16.53 -26.47 27.84
C GLY A 316 17.20 -25.97 26.55
N LYS A 317 18.33 -26.56 26.15
CA LYS A 317 18.98 -26.26 24.86
C LYS A 317 18.15 -26.74 23.66
N GLN A 318 17.51 -27.91 23.77
CA GLN A 318 16.63 -28.42 22.71
C GLN A 318 15.39 -27.54 22.54
N ILE A 319 14.72 -27.18 23.63
CA ILE A 319 13.57 -26.27 23.61
C ILE A 319 13.95 -24.90 23.03
N ALA A 320 15.11 -24.35 23.42
CA ALA A 320 15.58 -23.07 22.87
C ALA A 320 15.87 -23.16 21.36
N ALA A 321 16.46 -24.25 20.89
CA ALA A 321 16.71 -24.47 19.46
C ALA A 321 15.40 -24.62 18.67
N GLU A 322 14.41 -25.32 19.23
CA GLU A 322 13.09 -25.49 18.61
C GLU A 322 12.31 -24.18 18.57
N LYS A 323 12.32 -23.39 19.65
CA LYS A 323 11.75 -22.04 19.68
C LYS A 323 12.36 -21.13 18.62
N LYS A 324 13.69 -21.18 18.45
CA LYS A 324 14.37 -20.42 17.40
C LYS A 324 13.91 -20.87 16.02
N LYS A 325 13.86 -22.18 15.78
CA LYS A 325 13.40 -22.74 14.50
C LYS A 325 11.97 -22.30 14.17
N LEU A 326 11.05 -22.37 15.14
CA LEU A 326 9.66 -21.93 14.95
C LEU A 326 9.58 -20.41 14.72
N ALA A 327 10.43 -19.60 15.35
CA ALA A 327 10.50 -18.17 15.09
C ALA A 327 10.99 -17.85 13.66
N ASP A 328 12.02 -18.56 13.18
CA ASP A 328 12.52 -18.42 11.80
C ASP A 328 11.42 -18.85 10.78
N GLU A 329 10.68 -19.92 11.08
CA GLU A 329 9.54 -20.38 10.25
C GLU A 329 8.38 -19.37 10.27
N GLU A 330 8.09 -18.78 11.43
CA GLU A 330 7.07 -17.73 11.60
C GLU A 330 7.41 -16.51 10.75
N GLU A 331 8.66 -16.04 10.75
CA GLU A 331 9.11 -14.91 9.93
C GLU A 331 8.88 -15.17 8.44
N VAL A 332 9.23 -16.37 7.96
CA VAL A 332 9.00 -16.77 6.56
C VAL A 332 7.51 -16.78 6.21
N ILE A 333 6.66 -17.28 7.10
CA ILE A 333 5.21 -17.32 6.89
C ILE A 333 4.60 -15.91 6.92
N VAL A 334 5.07 -15.04 7.82
CA VAL A 334 4.66 -13.63 7.87
C VAL A 334 5.06 -12.90 6.59
N ALA A 335 6.27 -13.12 6.08
CA ALA A 335 6.73 -12.55 4.81
C ALA A 335 5.89 -13.05 3.62
N LYS A 336 5.55 -14.35 3.57
CA LYS A 336 4.65 -14.91 2.56
C LYS A 336 3.25 -14.30 2.65
N LEU A 337 2.68 -14.19 3.85
CA LEU A 337 1.38 -13.56 4.05
C LEU A 337 1.40 -12.10 3.59
N ARG A 338 2.48 -11.39 3.86
CA ARG A 338 2.67 -10.01 3.40
C ARG A 338 2.72 -9.91 1.87
N HIS A 339 3.38 -10.86 1.21
CA HIS A 339 3.39 -10.92 -0.26
C HIS A 339 1.98 -11.16 -0.82
N LEU A 340 1.25 -12.11 -0.23
CA LEU A 340 -0.13 -12.37 -0.59
C LEU A 340 -1.04 -11.16 -0.33
N ASP A 341 -0.77 -10.33 0.68
CA ASP A 341 -1.50 -9.08 0.89
C ASP A 341 -1.26 -8.07 -0.25
N TYR A 342 -0.03 -7.99 -0.79
CA TYR A 342 0.26 -7.16 -1.97
C TYR A 342 -0.50 -7.64 -3.20
N ASP A 343 -0.52 -8.95 -3.45
CA ASP A 343 -1.23 -9.53 -4.59
C ASP A 343 -2.74 -9.41 -4.42
N PHE A 344 -3.26 -9.69 -3.22
CA PHE A 344 -4.67 -9.51 -2.90
C PHE A 344 -5.11 -8.09 -3.19
N ARG A 345 -4.33 -7.10 -2.72
CA ARG A 345 -4.57 -5.68 -3.01
C ARG A 345 -4.56 -5.46 -4.54
N ARG A 346 -3.48 -5.83 -5.22
CA ARG A 346 -3.32 -5.63 -6.66
C ARG A 346 -4.54 -6.12 -7.45
N TRP A 347 -4.94 -7.37 -7.24
CA TRP A 347 -6.04 -7.99 -8.00
C TRP A 347 -7.41 -7.46 -7.59
N MET A 348 -7.67 -7.33 -6.28
CA MET A 348 -8.95 -6.82 -5.77
C MET A 348 -9.24 -5.41 -6.28
N TYR A 349 -8.25 -4.51 -6.21
CA TYR A 349 -8.45 -3.13 -6.58
C TYR A 349 -8.36 -2.87 -8.10
N THR A 350 -7.80 -3.80 -8.87
CA THR A 350 -7.94 -3.81 -10.34
C THR A 350 -9.40 -3.99 -10.75
N LEU A 351 -10.11 -4.92 -10.10
CA LEU A 351 -11.52 -5.18 -10.38
C LEU A 351 -12.44 -4.10 -9.82
N ARG A 352 -12.11 -3.56 -8.63
CA ARG A 352 -12.91 -2.53 -7.99
C ARG A 352 -12.09 -1.68 -7.03
N SER A 353 -11.86 -0.42 -7.40
CA SER A 353 -11.28 0.58 -6.51
C SER A 353 -12.17 0.78 -5.26
N ARG A 354 -11.58 0.78 -4.07
CA ARG A 354 -12.26 1.08 -2.81
C ARG A 354 -11.40 2.03 -1.95
N PRO A 355 -12.00 2.89 -1.13
CA PRO A 355 -11.25 3.64 -0.14
C PRO A 355 -10.65 2.68 0.90
N LEU A 356 -9.55 3.08 1.54
CA LEU A 356 -8.99 2.39 2.71
C LEU A 356 -9.97 2.41 3.89
N GLY A 357 -10.77 3.47 3.99
CA GLY A 357 -11.78 3.66 5.01
C GLY A 357 -12.36 5.06 4.95
N SER A 358 -13.16 5.41 5.94
CA SER A 358 -13.70 6.75 6.11
C SER A 358 -13.49 7.26 7.52
N ASP A 359 -13.41 8.57 7.65
CA ASP A 359 -13.33 9.22 8.96
C ASP A 359 -14.72 9.34 9.64
N ARG A 360 -14.75 10.02 10.78
CA ARG A 360 -15.97 10.29 11.54
C ARG A 360 -17.00 11.19 10.84
N PHE A 361 -16.59 12.00 9.87
CA PHE A 361 -17.47 12.84 9.06
C PHE A 361 -17.86 12.18 7.73
N GLY A 362 -17.36 10.98 7.46
CA GLY A 362 -17.62 10.22 6.25
C GLY A 362 -16.69 10.56 5.09
N ASN A 363 -15.66 11.38 5.30
CA ASN A 363 -14.68 11.65 4.26
C ASN A 363 -13.93 10.35 3.93
N LYS A 364 -13.79 10.06 2.64
CA LYS A 364 -13.21 8.80 2.16
C LYS A 364 -11.71 8.96 1.96
N ILE A 365 -10.94 8.02 2.49
CA ILE A 365 -9.48 8.01 2.35
C ILE A 365 -9.09 7.01 1.27
N TRP A 366 -8.38 7.50 0.26
CA TRP A 366 -8.01 6.75 -0.93
C TRP A 366 -6.49 6.65 -1.04
N TRP A 367 -6.00 5.43 -1.24
CA TRP A 367 -4.61 5.17 -1.56
C TRP A 367 -4.56 4.42 -2.89
N MET A 368 -3.97 5.07 -3.90
CA MET A 368 -4.03 4.63 -5.30
C MET A 368 -2.75 3.94 -5.79
N ASP A 369 -1.76 3.75 -4.90
CA ASP A 369 -0.54 3.04 -5.27
C ASP A 369 -0.77 1.52 -5.16
N GLY A 370 -0.08 0.77 -6.03
CA GLY A 370 -0.23 -0.68 -6.09
C GLY A 370 -1.44 -1.18 -6.89
N LEU A 371 -2.01 -0.33 -7.74
CA LEU A 371 -3.20 -0.65 -8.52
C LEU A 371 -2.85 -1.13 -9.93
N GLY A 372 -3.65 -2.06 -10.47
CA GLY A 372 -3.47 -2.56 -11.83
C GLY A 372 -2.18 -3.38 -11.98
N SER A 373 -1.40 -3.06 -13.01
CA SER A 373 -0.12 -3.70 -13.30
C SER A 373 1.06 -3.08 -12.55
N ALA A 374 0.84 -2.04 -11.74
CA ALA A 374 1.91 -1.37 -10.99
C ALA A 374 2.15 -2.05 -9.63
N PRO A 375 3.30 -2.70 -9.41
CA PRO A 375 3.61 -3.32 -8.12
C PRO A 375 3.87 -2.26 -7.03
N LEU A 376 3.66 -2.63 -5.76
CA LEU A 376 4.07 -1.82 -4.58
C LEU A 376 5.54 -2.02 -4.21
N VAL A 377 6.10 -3.16 -4.61
CA VAL A 377 7.47 -3.54 -4.31
C VAL A 377 8.10 -4.01 -5.61
N GLY A 378 9.17 -3.34 -6.02
CA GLY A 378 9.96 -3.71 -7.19
C GLY A 378 11.00 -4.80 -6.87
N GLU A 379 11.80 -5.12 -7.88
CA GLU A 379 12.88 -6.10 -7.76
C GLU A 379 13.86 -5.75 -6.62
N GLY A 380 14.17 -6.73 -5.78
CA GLY A 380 15.02 -6.55 -4.60
C GLY A 380 14.33 -5.92 -3.38
N GLY A 381 13.00 -5.97 -3.29
CA GLY A 381 12.27 -5.52 -2.09
C GLY A 381 12.12 -4.01 -1.96
N LYS A 382 12.48 -3.26 -3.00
CA LYS A 382 12.44 -1.79 -2.98
C LYS A 382 11.02 -1.29 -3.23
N ILE A 383 10.49 -0.48 -2.31
CA ILE A 383 9.16 0.15 -2.44
C ILE A 383 9.08 0.98 -3.73
N THR A 384 8.11 0.67 -4.57
CA THR A 384 7.75 1.46 -5.75
C THR A 384 6.61 2.39 -5.38
N TRP A 385 6.47 3.49 -6.11
CA TRP A 385 5.41 4.46 -5.88
C TRP A 385 4.69 4.76 -7.18
N GLY A 386 3.39 4.99 -7.06
CA GLY A 386 2.57 5.50 -8.14
C GLY A 386 2.41 7.00 -7.94
N THR A 387 1.28 7.38 -7.37
CA THR A 387 1.01 8.76 -6.99
C THR A 387 1.89 9.24 -5.85
N GLY A 388 2.35 8.32 -4.98
CA GLY A 388 3.12 8.61 -3.76
C GLY A 388 2.40 9.58 -2.83
N ARG A 389 1.07 9.51 -2.79
CA ARG A 389 0.18 10.40 -2.03
C ARG A 389 -0.98 9.64 -1.42
N LEU A 390 -1.55 10.18 -0.36
CA LEU A 390 -2.81 9.73 0.20
C LEU A 390 -3.89 10.77 -0.14
N TYR A 391 -5.01 10.35 -0.69
CA TYR A 391 -6.08 11.25 -1.10
C TYR A 391 -7.23 11.20 -0.10
N ILE A 392 -7.88 12.33 0.09
CA ILE A 392 -9.09 12.46 0.88
C ILE A 392 -10.18 13.04 -0.02
N GLN A 393 -11.36 12.45 0.02
CA GLN A 393 -12.53 12.89 -0.73
C GLN A 393 -13.60 13.30 0.27
N GLY A 394 -14.13 14.51 0.11
CA GLY A 394 -15.25 15.00 0.91
C GLY A 394 -16.48 14.10 0.76
N VAL A 395 -17.14 13.82 1.88
CA VAL A 395 -18.32 12.94 1.94
C VAL A 395 -19.39 13.37 0.93
N ASP A 396 -19.99 12.39 0.24
CA ASP A 396 -21.08 12.66 -0.69
C ASP A 396 -22.37 13.02 0.07
N ALA A 397 -23.17 13.95 -0.45
CA ALA A 397 -24.36 14.46 0.26
C ALA A 397 -25.34 13.36 0.75
N GLY A 398 -25.52 12.29 -0.03
CA GLY A 398 -26.37 11.16 0.38
C GLY A 398 -25.73 10.28 1.45
N GLU A 399 -24.41 10.13 1.43
CA GLU A 399 -23.69 9.38 2.46
C GLU A 399 -23.56 10.16 3.76
N GLU A 400 -23.46 11.50 3.69
CA GLU A 400 -23.47 12.38 4.85
C GLU A 400 -24.73 12.17 5.69
N GLU A 401 -25.88 12.07 5.03
CA GLU A 401 -27.15 11.77 5.68
C GLU A 401 -27.15 10.38 6.33
N LEU A 402 -26.61 9.37 5.65
CA LEU A 402 -26.51 8.02 6.19
C LEU A 402 -25.58 7.93 7.40
N VAL A 403 -24.43 8.61 7.35
CA VAL A 403 -23.48 8.69 8.48
C VAL A 403 -24.11 9.37 9.68
N ARG A 404 -24.84 10.47 9.45
CA ARG A 404 -25.56 11.21 10.49
C ARG A 404 -26.67 10.37 11.13
N ASN A 405 -27.49 9.69 10.33
CA ASN A 405 -28.56 8.82 10.83
C ASN A 405 -27.99 7.63 11.62
N ALA A 406 -26.91 7.03 11.13
CA ALA A 406 -26.22 5.95 11.83
C ALA A 406 -25.63 6.41 13.18
N ALA A 407 -25.10 7.63 13.24
CA ALA A 407 -24.63 8.21 14.49
C ALA A 407 -25.79 8.49 15.46
N GLY A 408 -26.90 9.05 14.97
CA GLY A 408 -28.11 9.29 15.76
C GLY A 408 -28.71 8.03 16.36
N ALA A 409 -28.73 6.93 15.59
CA ALA A 409 -29.19 5.63 16.07
C ALA A 409 -28.35 5.06 17.23
N VAL A 410 -27.04 5.36 17.28
CA VAL A 410 -26.15 4.88 18.34
C VAL A 410 -26.32 5.68 19.63
N ILE A 411 -26.58 6.98 19.51
CA ILE A 411 -26.80 7.86 20.67
C ILE A 411 -28.27 7.97 21.07
N GLU A 412 -29.17 7.31 20.34
CA GLU A 412 -30.63 7.36 20.50
C GLU A 412 -31.21 8.79 20.44
N GLU A 413 -30.53 9.69 19.71
CA GLU A 413 -30.90 11.10 19.57
C GLU A 413 -30.81 11.56 18.11
N GLU A 414 -31.69 12.48 17.71
CA GLU A 414 -31.63 13.07 16.38
C GLU A 414 -30.47 14.07 16.28
N ILE A 415 -29.54 13.82 15.37
CA ILE A 415 -28.42 14.71 15.11
C ILE A 415 -28.81 15.69 13.99
N SER A 416 -28.93 16.97 14.35
CA SER A 416 -29.18 18.04 13.37
C SER A 416 -27.97 18.24 12.46
N LYS A 417 -28.22 18.68 11.21
CA LYS A 417 -27.14 19.01 10.27
C LYS A 417 -26.24 20.14 10.80
N GLU A 418 -26.84 21.12 11.48
CA GLU A 418 -26.15 22.25 12.08
C GLU A 418 -25.16 21.81 13.17
N ALA A 419 -25.53 20.83 14.00
CA ALA A 419 -24.64 20.29 15.03
C ALA A 419 -23.42 19.57 14.41
N VAL A 420 -23.62 18.83 13.32
CA VAL A 420 -22.51 18.21 12.56
C VAL A 420 -21.62 19.28 11.96
N GLU A 421 -22.20 20.32 11.36
CA GLU A 421 -21.46 21.41 10.74
C GLU A 421 -20.63 22.21 11.75
N GLU A 422 -21.17 22.50 12.93
CA GLU A 422 -20.44 23.16 14.02
C GLU A 422 -19.24 22.31 14.49
N LYS A 423 -19.45 21.01 14.65
CA LYS A 423 -18.38 20.08 15.04
C LYS A 423 -17.30 19.97 13.96
N ARG A 424 -17.69 19.90 12.68
CA ARG A 424 -16.76 19.93 11.54
C ARG A 424 -15.94 21.21 11.53
N LYS A 425 -16.57 22.36 11.72
CA LYS A 425 -15.88 23.66 11.78
C LYS A 425 -14.84 23.71 12.90
N LYS A 426 -15.14 23.11 14.06
CA LYS A 426 -14.23 23.04 15.21
C LYS A 426 -13.07 22.05 15.01
N GLU A 427 -13.32 20.90 14.40
CA GLU A 427 -12.33 19.82 14.28
C GLU A 427 -11.51 19.84 12.96
N GLU A 428 -12.09 20.26 11.83
CA GLU A 428 -11.44 20.29 10.50
C GLU A 428 -10.86 21.67 10.15
N GLY A 429 -11.40 22.75 10.73
CA GLY A 429 -10.92 24.12 10.51
C GLY A 429 -11.17 24.66 9.10
N GLU A 430 -10.29 25.55 8.62
CA GLU A 430 -10.45 26.32 7.37
C GLU A 430 -10.20 25.48 6.09
N GLY A 431 -9.68 24.25 6.20
CA GLY A 431 -9.36 23.35 5.08
C GLY A 431 -10.43 22.30 4.76
N ARG A 432 -11.67 22.50 5.24
CA ARG A 432 -12.76 21.53 5.10
C ARG A 432 -13.18 21.32 3.65
N LEU A 433 -13.23 20.06 3.23
CA LEU A 433 -13.73 19.65 1.91
C LEU A 433 -15.26 19.65 1.88
N LYS A 434 -15.82 20.17 0.78
CA LYS A 434 -17.23 19.99 0.43
C LYS A 434 -17.46 18.63 -0.24
N SER A 435 -18.74 18.29 -0.44
CA SER A 435 -19.14 17.07 -1.15
C SER A 435 -18.45 16.96 -2.50
N GLY A 436 -17.74 15.84 -2.72
CA GLY A 436 -17.03 15.56 -3.97
C GLY A 436 -15.72 16.35 -4.19
N GLU A 437 -15.35 17.26 -3.28
CA GLU A 437 -14.03 17.91 -3.33
C GLU A 437 -12.93 16.93 -2.88
N TRP A 438 -11.74 17.11 -3.46
CA TRP A 438 -10.59 16.24 -3.19
C TRP A 438 -9.45 17.04 -2.58
N GLY A 439 -8.79 16.43 -1.59
CA GLY A 439 -7.52 16.87 -1.02
C GLY A 439 -6.49 15.73 -1.07
N CYS A 440 -5.25 16.04 -0.71
CA CYS A 440 -4.22 15.02 -0.55
C CYS A 440 -3.23 15.36 0.56
N TYR A 441 -2.75 14.33 1.24
CA TYR A 441 -1.56 14.36 2.06
C TYR A 441 -0.37 13.95 1.20
N ASP A 442 0.65 14.80 1.15
CA ASP A 442 1.82 14.63 0.30
C ASP A 442 3.15 14.47 1.06
N SER A 443 3.09 14.48 2.39
CA SER A 443 4.23 14.23 3.27
C SER A 443 3.97 13.14 4.32
N PRO A 444 5.01 12.41 4.75
CA PRO A 444 4.90 11.50 5.89
C PRO A 444 4.45 12.19 7.17
N GLU A 445 4.89 13.43 7.40
CA GLU A 445 4.52 14.21 8.59
C GLU A 445 3.02 14.50 8.60
N GLN A 446 2.46 14.96 7.47
CA GLN A 446 1.03 15.19 7.32
C GLN A 446 0.22 13.89 7.51
N LEU A 447 0.73 12.76 7.02
CA LEU A 447 0.10 11.45 7.22
C LEU A 447 0.08 11.09 8.72
N HIS A 448 1.18 11.29 9.44
CA HIS A 448 1.23 11.04 10.88
C HIS A 448 0.29 11.96 11.66
N ASP A 449 0.25 13.25 11.34
CA ASP A 449 -0.67 14.22 11.94
C ASP A 449 -2.13 13.80 11.71
N PHE A 450 -2.45 13.35 10.49
CA PHE A 450 -3.76 12.80 10.19
C PHE A 450 -4.07 11.54 11.01
N MET A 451 -3.13 10.60 11.12
CA MET A 451 -3.31 9.41 11.94
C MET A 451 -3.49 9.74 13.44
N LEU A 452 -2.84 10.79 13.95
CA LEU A 452 -3.03 11.27 15.32
C LEU A 452 -4.38 11.95 15.52
N TRP A 453 -4.92 12.59 14.49
CA TRP A 453 -6.24 13.23 14.51
C TRP A 453 -7.40 12.21 14.52
N LEU A 454 -7.20 11.02 13.95
CA LEU A 454 -8.20 9.94 13.97
C LEU A 454 -8.40 9.39 15.39
N ARG A 455 -9.65 9.14 15.79
CA ARG A 455 -9.98 8.57 17.11
C ARG A 455 -10.18 7.06 17.03
N ASP A 456 -9.44 6.31 17.83
CA ASP A 456 -9.52 4.83 17.88
C ASP A 456 -10.80 4.28 18.52
N LYS A 457 -11.53 5.09 19.30
CA LYS A 457 -12.81 4.71 19.91
C LYS A 457 -13.96 4.55 18.90
N GLY A 458 -13.87 5.19 17.74
CA GLY A 458 -14.91 5.13 16.71
C GLY A 458 -14.75 3.91 15.79
N VAL A 459 -15.84 3.21 15.47
CA VAL A 459 -15.78 2.01 14.61
C VAL A 459 -15.13 2.29 13.25
N ARG A 460 -15.52 3.37 12.56
CA ARG A 460 -14.99 3.73 11.23
C ARG A 460 -13.50 4.06 11.28
N GLU A 461 -13.13 4.95 12.20
CA GLU A 461 -11.76 5.42 12.36
C GLU A 461 -10.83 4.33 12.88
N MET A 462 -11.31 3.41 13.72
CA MET A 462 -10.56 2.23 14.15
C MET A 462 -10.17 1.35 12.95
N TYR A 463 -11.10 1.06 12.04
CA TYR A 463 -10.80 0.28 10.83
C TYR A 463 -9.84 1.03 9.89
N LEU A 464 -10.06 2.33 9.70
CA LEU A 464 -9.16 3.18 8.89
C LEU A 464 -7.75 3.22 9.48
N LEU A 465 -7.59 3.42 10.79
CA LEU A 465 -6.31 3.42 11.48
C LEU A 465 -5.60 2.06 11.35
N ARG A 466 -6.34 0.96 11.47
CA ARG A 466 -5.78 -0.39 11.30
C ARG A 466 -5.27 -0.58 9.86
N ALA A 467 -6.04 -0.13 8.86
CA ALA A 467 -5.63 -0.18 7.46
C ALA A 467 -4.40 0.69 7.18
N LEU A 468 -4.36 1.92 7.70
CA LEU A 468 -3.22 2.83 7.57
C LEU A 468 -1.97 2.26 8.22
N LYS A 469 -2.06 1.74 9.46
CA LYS A 469 -0.94 1.09 10.15
C LYS A 469 -0.42 -0.12 9.39
N MET A 470 -1.31 -0.92 8.80
CA MET A 470 -0.93 -2.10 8.02
C MET A 470 -0.15 -1.75 6.75
N TRP A 471 -0.42 -0.61 6.13
CA TRP A 471 0.21 -0.16 4.88
C TRP A 471 1.20 1.00 5.05
N LEU A 472 1.48 1.39 6.31
CA LEU A 472 2.28 2.56 6.63
C LEU A 472 3.68 2.52 5.99
N PRO A 473 4.42 1.40 6.03
CA PRO A 473 5.75 1.33 5.42
C PRO A 473 5.74 1.65 3.92
N GLU A 474 4.76 1.13 3.17
CA GLU A 474 4.63 1.34 1.73
C GLU A 474 4.15 2.75 1.40
N ILE A 475 3.17 3.27 2.15
CA ILE A 475 2.65 4.62 1.95
C ILE A 475 3.77 5.64 2.20
N GLU A 476 4.46 5.56 3.34
CA GLU A 476 5.56 6.47 3.65
C GLU A 476 6.73 6.31 2.70
N GLY A 477 7.13 5.07 2.40
CA GLY A 477 8.20 4.78 1.47
C GLY A 477 7.93 5.37 0.09
N GLY A 478 6.67 5.28 -0.36
CA GLY A 478 6.24 5.89 -1.61
C GLY A 478 6.24 7.42 -1.58
N MET A 479 5.75 8.03 -0.49
CA MET A 479 5.78 9.50 -0.30
C MET A 479 7.21 10.04 -0.30
N LYS A 480 8.13 9.41 0.44
CA LYS A 480 9.55 9.80 0.52
C LYS A 480 10.21 9.73 -0.85
N ARG A 481 10.06 8.61 -1.57
CA ARG A 481 10.65 8.45 -2.92
C ARG A 481 10.09 9.44 -3.93
N ARG A 482 8.78 9.71 -3.87
CA ARG A 482 8.15 10.74 -4.70
C ARG A 482 8.75 12.12 -4.43
N ARG A 483 8.89 12.52 -3.18
CA ARG A 483 9.42 13.84 -2.80
C ARG A 483 10.87 14.00 -3.27
N VAL A 484 11.70 12.98 -3.08
CA VAL A 484 13.08 12.96 -3.61
C VAL A 484 13.07 13.09 -5.14
N SER A 485 12.25 12.31 -5.84
CA SER A 485 12.14 12.37 -7.30
C SER A 485 11.60 13.71 -7.82
N ALA A 486 10.74 14.37 -7.04
CA ALA A 486 10.22 15.70 -7.36
C ALA A 486 11.20 16.83 -7.02
N GLY A 487 12.35 16.51 -6.41
CA GLY A 487 13.35 17.49 -5.96
C GLY A 487 12.91 18.30 -4.74
N LEU A 488 11.91 17.82 -3.99
CA LEU A 488 11.44 18.45 -2.74
C LEU A 488 12.33 18.08 -1.56
N ASP A 489 12.89 16.86 -1.56
CA ASP A 489 13.78 16.37 -0.51
C ASP A 489 15.14 15.95 -1.08
N ALA A 490 16.17 16.00 -0.23
CA ALA A 490 17.48 15.47 -0.56
C ALA A 490 17.46 13.93 -0.61
N HIS A 491 18.29 13.35 -1.48
CA HIS A 491 18.49 11.91 -1.49
C HIS A 491 19.13 11.50 -0.15
N PRO A 492 18.60 10.48 0.56
CA PRO A 492 19.22 10.03 1.79
C PRO A 492 20.67 9.59 1.51
N GLU A 493 21.61 10.15 2.30
CA GLU A 493 23.02 9.80 2.23
C GLU A 493 23.18 8.30 2.52
N GLY A 494 23.56 7.52 1.50
CA GLY A 494 23.65 6.05 1.57
C GLY A 494 22.94 5.32 0.42
N ASP A 495 21.97 5.99 -0.21
CA ASP A 495 21.29 5.50 -1.42
C ASP A 495 21.86 6.22 -2.66
N GLU A 496 23.18 6.45 -2.70
CA GLU A 496 23.85 6.94 -3.91
C GLU A 496 23.63 5.89 -5.02
N PRO A 497 22.93 6.22 -6.13
CA PRO A 497 23.13 5.46 -7.35
C PRO A 497 24.62 5.60 -7.66
N ALA A 498 25.33 4.46 -7.67
CA ALA A 498 26.74 4.35 -7.95
C ALA A 498 27.20 5.48 -8.88
N ARG A 499 28.05 6.37 -8.33
CA ARG A 499 28.74 7.50 -8.99
C ARG A 499 28.33 7.70 -10.44
N ARG A 500 27.79 8.88 -10.75
CA ARG A 500 27.77 9.47 -12.11
C ARG A 500 29.17 9.36 -12.75
N MET A 501 29.42 8.23 -13.41
CA MET A 501 30.56 8.07 -14.30
C MET A 501 30.20 8.88 -15.54
N ARG A 502 31.07 9.85 -15.86
CA ARG A 502 30.94 10.65 -17.09
C ARG A 502 30.59 9.74 -18.25
N LEU A 503 29.58 10.14 -19.04
CA LEU A 503 29.14 9.47 -20.26
C LEU A 503 30.35 9.10 -21.14
N SER A 504 30.80 7.85 -21.04
CA SER A 504 31.28 7.14 -22.22
C SER A 504 30.03 6.73 -22.98
N ARG A 505 29.99 7.03 -24.29
CA ARG A 505 28.90 6.64 -25.19
C ARG A 505 28.75 5.11 -25.15
N LYS A 506 27.91 4.60 -24.26
CA LYS A 506 27.36 3.24 -24.39
C LYS A 506 26.07 3.34 -25.20
N ALA A 507 25.94 2.38 -26.11
CA ALA A 507 24.87 2.30 -27.09
C ALA A 507 23.49 2.39 -26.43
N ALA A 508 22.61 3.17 -27.06
CA ALA A 508 21.20 3.26 -26.72
C ALA A 508 20.57 1.85 -26.80
N GLY A 509 20.33 1.22 -25.67
CA GLY A 509 19.84 -0.16 -25.63
C GLY A 509 19.41 -0.67 -24.26
N ASP A 510 19.98 -0.17 -23.16
CA ASP A 510 19.64 -0.68 -21.82
C ASP A 510 18.62 0.24 -21.11
N GLU A 511 17.39 -0.26 -21.06
CA GLU A 511 16.37 -0.08 -20.00
C GLU A 511 16.26 1.33 -19.39
N GLU A 512 15.86 2.33 -20.19
CA GLU A 512 15.10 3.44 -19.61
C GLU A 512 13.80 2.85 -19.05
N LYS A 513 13.70 2.70 -17.73
CA LYS A 513 12.48 2.23 -17.06
C LYS A 513 11.28 3.02 -17.60
N ASP A 514 10.43 2.31 -18.33
CA ASP A 514 9.22 2.83 -18.93
C ASP A 514 8.31 3.43 -17.86
N GLY A 515 7.82 4.66 -18.07
CA GLY A 515 6.82 5.24 -17.18
C GLY A 515 6.76 6.77 -17.16
N TYR A 516 5.61 7.28 -16.72
CA TYR A 516 5.36 8.72 -16.55
C TYR A 516 6.29 9.39 -15.55
N MET A 517 7.01 8.62 -14.73
CA MET A 517 7.99 9.11 -13.75
C MET A 517 9.22 9.77 -14.40
N ASN A 518 9.53 9.39 -15.64
CA ASN A 518 10.63 10.00 -16.41
C ASN A 518 10.15 11.19 -17.27
N TRP A 519 8.83 11.45 -17.31
CA TRP A 519 8.29 12.54 -18.10
C TRP A 519 8.69 13.90 -17.52
N LYS A 520 9.44 14.68 -18.30
CA LYS A 520 9.78 16.07 -17.98
C LYS A 520 9.02 17.00 -18.90
N ASN A 521 8.36 18.01 -18.33
CA ASN A 521 7.73 19.07 -19.11
C ASN A 521 8.81 19.97 -19.75
N ARG A 522 9.28 19.61 -20.96
CA ARG A 522 10.29 20.38 -21.71
C ARG A 522 9.83 21.80 -22.09
N ARG A 523 8.55 22.13 -21.94
CA ARG A 523 8.00 23.48 -22.20
C ARG A 523 7.87 24.33 -20.94
N ALA A 524 7.94 23.73 -19.75
CA ALA A 524 7.99 24.49 -18.49
C ALA A 524 9.39 25.08 -18.22
N SER A 525 10.44 24.48 -18.80
CA SER A 525 11.83 24.94 -18.68
C SER A 525 12.19 26.13 -19.59
N GLY A 526 11.18 26.87 -20.08
CA GLY A 526 11.37 28.02 -20.96
C GLY A 526 10.70 29.26 -20.36
N LYS A 527 11.55 30.20 -19.92
CA LYS A 527 11.29 31.52 -19.32
C LYS A 527 11.23 31.55 -17.80
N GLU A 528 12.40 31.75 -17.19
CA GLU A 528 12.61 32.94 -16.36
C GLU A 528 13.21 34.04 -17.24
#